data_AF-A0AB38EG46-F1
#
_entry.id   AF-A0AB38EG46-F1
#
_cell.length_a   1.000
_cell.length_b   1.000
_cell.length_c   1.000
_cell.angle_alpha   90.00
_cell.angle_beta   90.00
_cell.angle_gamma   90.00
#
_symmetry.space_group_name_H-M   'P 1'
#
loop_
_entity.id
_entity.type
_entity.pdbx_description
1 polymer ?
#
loop_
_entity_poly.entity_id
_entity_poly.type
_entity_poly.pdbx_seq_one_letter_code
_entity_poly.pdbx_strand_id
1 'polypeptide(L)'
;MACDYPLVISTGHADAHEVRLLVDEAIRMGVPRLMLNQPANPLTGLKAEDFVAWGREPNIFIEQTALTYLLGYQDKQDFSAVLSEVANVVYSSDLGQTSQVDVSQWLSLSEGWFEAFGLSQARRREVTLSNPRRMLAV
;
A
#
# COMPACT_ATOMS: atom_id res chain seq x y z
N MET A 1 -17.77 -8.24 -13.49
CA MET A 1 -16.79 -9.29 -13.12
C MET A 1 -16.28 -9.12 -11.70
N ALA A 2 -15.60 -8.02 -11.32
CA ALA A 2 -15.04 -7.91 -9.97
C ALA A 2 -16.08 -7.92 -8.83
N CYS A 3 -17.31 -7.45 -9.08
CA CYS A 3 -18.41 -7.58 -8.12
C CYS A 3 -19.03 -8.98 -8.09
N ASP A 4 -18.79 -9.79 -9.13
CA ASP A 4 -19.42 -11.11 -9.32
C ASP A 4 -18.50 -12.24 -8.84
N TYR A 5 -17.21 -11.95 -8.60
CA TYR A 5 -16.18 -12.92 -8.24
C TYR A 5 -15.35 -12.42 -7.05
N PRO A 6 -14.73 -13.31 -6.26
CA PRO A 6 -13.89 -12.94 -5.12
C PRO A 6 -12.52 -12.42 -5.58
N LEU A 7 -12.51 -11.34 -6.35
CA LEU A 7 -11.33 -10.70 -6.91
C LEU A 7 -10.99 -9.42 -6.15
N VAL A 8 -9.69 -9.10 -6.15
CA VAL A 8 -9.17 -7.77 -5.80
C VAL A 8 -8.82 -7.09 -7.12
N ILE A 9 -9.38 -5.90 -7.36
CA ILE A 9 -8.94 -5.07 -8.48
C ILE A 9 -7.65 -4.38 -8.05
N SER A 10 -6.64 -4.35 -8.93
CA SER A 10 -5.43 -3.55 -8.74
C SER A 10 -5.43 -2.39 -9.73
N THR A 11 -4.99 -1.20 -9.31
CA THR A 11 -4.87 -0.03 -10.20
C THR A 11 -3.78 -0.17 -11.26
N GLY A 12 -2.84 -1.11 -11.07
CA GLY A 12 -1.65 -1.20 -11.92
C GLY A 12 -0.81 0.09 -11.88
N HIS A 13 -0.17 0.44 -13.00
CA HIS A 13 0.65 1.65 -13.15
C HIS A 13 -0.15 2.86 -13.68
N ALA A 14 -1.38 3.02 -13.21
CA ALA A 14 -2.23 4.17 -13.52
C ALA A 14 -1.61 5.48 -13.01
N ASP A 15 -1.87 6.58 -13.71
CA ASP A 15 -1.46 7.92 -13.26
C ASP A 15 -2.34 8.43 -12.09
N ALA A 16 -1.99 9.59 -11.55
CA ALA A 16 -2.71 10.18 -10.41
C ALA A 16 -4.20 10.42 -10.69
N HIS A 17 -4.54 10.85 -11.90
CA HIS A 17 -5.90 11.16 -12.30
C HIS A 17 -6.72 9.87 -12.46
N GLU A 18 -6.14 8.88 -13.14
CA GLU A 18 -6.74 7.56 -13.31
C GLU A 18 -6.97 6.85 -11.97
N VAL A 19 -6.00 6.92 -11.04
CA VAL A 19 -6.16 6.39 -9.68
C VAL A 19 -7.33 7.05 -8.96
N ARG A 20 -7.45 8.38 -9.01
CA ARG A 20 -8.56 9.12 -8.38
C ARG A 20 -9.91 8.69 -8.96
N LEU A 21 -10.02 8.61 -10.29
CA LEU A 21 -11.24 8.15 -10.96
C LEU A 21 -11.61 6.71 -10.58
N LEU A 22 -10.63 5.81 -10.50
CA LEU A 22 -10.86 4.42 -10.10
C LEU A 22 -11.31 4.31 -8.65
N VAL A 23 -10.76 5.11 -7.74
CA VAL A 23 -11.20 5.15 -6.34
C VAL A 23 -12.64 5.64 -6.25
N ASP A 24 -12.96 6.76 -6.87
CA ASP A 24 -14.31 7.34 -6.86
C ASP A 24 -15.33 6.35 -7.42
N GLU A 25 -15.00 5.68 -8.53
CA GLU A 25 -15.88 4.70 -9.15
C GLU A 25 -16.01 3.42 -8.33
N ALA A 26 -14.92 2.94 -7.71
CA ALA A 26 -14.97 1.76 -6.84
C ALA A 26 -15.86 1.99 -5.62
N ILE A 27 -15.81 3.19 -5.03
CA ILE A 27 -16.72 3.60 -3.94
C ILE A 27 -18.15 3.67 -4.46
N ARG A 28 -18.38 4.37 -5.59
CA ARG A 28 -19.72 4.55 -6.17
C ARG A 28 -20.40 3.22 -6.54
N MET A 29 -19.65 2.29 -7.11
CA MET A 29 -20.15 0.99 -7.52
C MET A 29 -20.20 -0.03 -6.39
N GLY A 30 -19.58 0.26 -5.24
CA GLY A 30 -19.45 -0.71 -4.15
C GLY A 30 -18.60 -1.91 -4.55
N VAL A 31 -17.51 -1.69 -5.29
CA VAL A 31 -16.56 -2.77 -5.61
C VAL A 31 -16.03 -3.35 -4.29
N PRO A 32 -16.04 -4.67 -4.09
CA PRO A 32 -15.70 -5.24 -2.79
C PRO A 32 -14.30 -4.90 -2.29
N ARG A 33 -13.31 -4.91 -3.20
CA ARG A 33 -11.89 -4.74 -2.89
C ARG A 33 -11.16 -4.08 -4.07
N LEU A 34 -10.66 -2.87 -3.86
CA LEU A 34 -9.70 -2.18 -4.73
C LEU A 34 -8.37 -2.03 -3.97
N MET A 35 -7.28 -2.44 -4.60
CA MET A 35 -5.91 -2.24 -4.13
C MET A 35 -5.24 -1.21 -5.03
N LEU A 36 -4.76 -0.13 -4.42
CA LEU A 36 -3.92 0.86 -5.09
C LEU A 36 -2.51 0.29 -5.12
N ASN A 37 -2.03 -0.06 -6.31
CA ASN A 37 -0.74 -0.70 -6.54
C ASN A 37 0.34 0.37 -6.71
N GLN A 38 1.32 0.33 -5.82
CA GLN A 38 2.44 1.27 -5.75
C GLN A 38 2.03 2.74 -5.92
N PRO A 39 1.00 3.23 -5.20
CA PRO A 39 0.41 4.54 -5.46
C PRO A 39 1.35 5.69 -5.12
N ALA A 40 2.42 5.45 -4.34
CA ALA A 40 3.48 6.43 -4.03
C ALA A 40 4.61 6.48 -5.09
N ASN A 41 4.42 5.85 -6.25
CA ASN A 41 5.42 5.92 -7.32
C ASN A 41 5.57 7.35 -7.87
N PRO A 42 6.74 7.73 -8.44
CA PRO A 42 6.98 9.09 -8.92
C PRO A 42 5.99 9.61 -9.97
N LEU A 43 5.33 8.73 -10.74
CA LEU A 43 4.43 9.14 -11.83
C LEU A 43 3.08 9.62 -11.30
N THR A 44 2.66 9.17 -10.11
CA THR A 44 1.39 9.61 -9.51
C THR A 44 1.57 10.89 -8.71
N GLY A 45 2.74 11.09 -8.07
CA GLY A 45 2.96 12.20 -7.13
C GLY A 45 2.02 12.20 -5.92
N LEU A 46 1.29 11.09 -5.68
CA LEU A 46 0.39 10.94 -4.53
C LEU A 46 1.18 10.72 -3.26
N LYS A 47 0.65 11.22 -2.15
CA LYS A 47 1.32 11.21 -0.84
C LYS A 47 0.44 10.63 0.25
N ALA A 48 1.01 10.44 1.43
CA ALA A 48 0.30 9.95 2.60
C ALA A 48 -1.02 10.70 2.86
N GLU A 49 -1.04 12.02 2.65
CA GLU A 49 -2.24 12.84 2.83
C GLU A 49 -3.42 12.44 1.92
N ASP A 50 -3.15 12.05 0.67
CA ASP A 50 -4.18 11.52 -0.24
C ASP A 50 -4.72 10.18 0.29
N PHE A 51 -3.82 9.32 0.77
CA PHE A 51 -4.15 7.97 1.19
C PHE A 51 -4.93 7.91 2.50
N VAL A 52 -4.76 8.88 3.41
CA VAL A 52 -5.49 8.91 4.69
C VAL A 52 -7.00 8.93 4.49
N ALA A 53 -7.49 9.68 3.50
CA ALA A 53 -8.92 9.73 3.19
C ALA A 53 -9.40 8.39 2.61
N TRP A 54 -8.72 7.89 1.58
CA TRP A 54 -9.10 6.65 0.91
C TRP A 54 -8.98 5.42 1.80
N GLY A 55 -7.97 5.36 2.67
CA GLY A 55 -7.74 4.24 3.56
C GLY A 55 -8.82 4.04 4.62
N ARG A 56 -9.71 5.03 4.82
CA ARG A 56 -10.89 4.88 5.70
C ARG A 56 -12.02 4.11 5.04
N GLU A 57 -12.05 4.06 3.71
CA GLU A 57 -13.05 3.29 2.98
C GLU A 57 -12.75 1.80 3.13
N PRO A 58 -13.72 0.97 3.57
CA PRO A 58 -13.46 -0.41 3.96
C PRO A 58 -13.01 -1.31 2.80
N ASN A 59 -13.33 -0.92 1.57
CA ASN A 59 -13.01 -1.63 0.33
C ASN A 59 -11.73 -1.14 -0.37
N ILE A 60 -11.11 -0.04 0.09
CA ILE A 60 -9.91 0.51 -0.54
C ILE A 60 -8.68 0.12 0.30
N PHE A 61 -7.70 -0.48 -0.36
CA PHE A 61 -6.42 -0.89 0.23
C PHE A 61 -5.29 -0.16 -0.49
N ILE A 62 -4.29 0.28 0.27
CA ILE A 62 -3.17 1.08 -0.25
C ILE A 62 -1.91 0.27 -0.09
N GLU A 63 -1.21 -0.01 -1.17
CA GLU A 63 0.11 -0.60 -1.07
C GLU A 63 1.13 0.44 -0.60
N GLN A 64 1.93 0.08 0.40
CA GLN A 64 3.21 0.72 0.65
C GLN A 64 4.32 -0.27 0.28
N THR A 65 5.01 0.01 -0.82
CA THR A 65 6.16 -0.80 -1.26
C THR A 65 7.47 -0.22 -0.70
N ALA A 66 8.38 -1.09 -0.27
CA ALA A 66 9.73 -0.71 0.15
C ALA A 66 10.58 -0.10 -0.97
N LEU A 67 10.34 -0.50 -2.23
CA LEU A 67 11.18 -0.08 -3.36
C LEU A 67 11.21 1.44 -3.54
N THR A 68 10.08 2.12 -3.39
CA THR A 68 9.99 3.59 -3.54
C THR A 68 10.87 4.33 -2.51
N TYR A 69 10.93 3.82 -1.28
CA TYR A 69 11.80 4.35 -0.24
C TYR A 69 13.27 4.03 -0.49
N LEU A 70 13.58 2.79 -0.89
CA LEU A 70 14.94 2.35 -1.21
C LEU A 70 15.57 3.13 -2.37
N LEU A 71 14.77 3.50 -3.37
CA LEU A 71 15.21 4.30 -4.52
C LEU A 71 15.24 5.81 -4.24
N GLY A 72 14.81 6.24 -3.05
CA GLY A 72 14.75 7.66 -2.67
C GLY A 72 13.64 8.44 -3.38
N TYR A 73 12.65 7.76 -3.96
CA TYR A 73 11.48 8.38 -4.59
C TYR A 73 10.45 8.85 -3.56
N GLN A 74 10.37 8.12 -2.45
CA GLN A 74 9.58 8.50 -1.29
C GLN A 74 10.53 8.84 -0.16
N ASP A 75 10.31 9.98 0.50
CA ASP A 75 11.14 10.35 1.65
C ASP A 75 10.70 9.63 2.94
N LYS A 76 11.52 9.74 3.97
CA LYS A 76 11.27 9.08 5.27
C LYS A 76 9.97 9.55 5.90
N GLN A 77 9.63 10.83 5.76
CA GLN A 77 8.47 11.44 6.39
C GLN A 77 7.19 10.86 5.77
N ASP A 78 7.10 10.86 4.46
CA ASP A 78 5.94 10.33 3.73
C ASP A 78 5.82 8.81 3.92
N PHE A 79 6.91 8.05 3.76
CA PHE A 79 6.91 6.60 3.97
C PHE A 79 6.47 6.21 5.38
N SER A 80 6.98 6.92 6.40
CA SER A 80 6.58 6.72 7.79
C SER A 80 5.12 7.08 8.02
N ALA A 81 4.62 8.16 7.42
CA ALA A 81 3.23 8.60 7.55
C ALA A 81 2.26 7.57 6.94
N VAL A 82 2.57 7.03 5.75
CA VAL A 82 1.76 5.95 5.15
C VAL A 82 1.66 4.76 6.10
N LEU A 83 2.80 4.25 6.57
CA LEU A 83 2.81 3.08 7.45
C LEU A 83 2.13 3.33 8.79
N SER A 84 2.19 4.54 9.33
CA SER A 84 1.69 4.85 10.67
C SER A 84 0.22 5.26 10.69
N GLU A 85 -0.25 6.00 9.68
CA GLU A 85 -1.51 6.76 9.77
C GLU A 85 -2.60 6.21 8.84
N VAL A 86 -2.24 5.59 7.72
CA VAL A 86 -3.22 5.16 6.71
C VAL A 86 -3.81 3.80 7.10
N ALA A 87 -5.10 3.75 7.41
CA ALA A 87 -5.73 2.56 8.02
C ALA A 87 -5.54 1.26 7.19
N ASN A 88 -5.98 1.25 5.93
CA ASN A 88 -5.97 0.07 5.05
C ASN A 88 -4.67 -0.13 4.25
N VAL A 89 -3.50 0.07 4.88
CA VAL A 89 -2.21 -0.19 4.22
C VAL A 89 -1.85 -1.66 4.19
N VAL A 90 -1.33 -2.10 3.05
CA VAL A 90 -0.68 -3.39 2.83
C VAL A 90 0.79 -3.13 2.51
N TYR A 91 1.70 -3.78 3.24
CA TYR A 91 3.13 -3.59 3.05
C TYR A 91 3.71 -4.67 2.10
N SER A 92 4.51 -4.25 1.12
CA SER A 92 5.19 -5.13 0.18
C SER A 92 6.62 -4.66 -0.09
N SER A 93 7.40 -5.47 -0.79
CA SER A 93 8.77 -5.09 -1.17
C SER A 93 8.85 -4.41 -2.53
N ASP A 94 8.03 -4.84 -3.49
CA ASP A 94 8.27 -4.71 -4.94
C ASP A 94 9.74 -4.96 -5.35
N LEU A 95 10.36 -5.94 -4.71
CA LEU A 95 11.68 -6.43 -5.07
C LEU A 95 11.54 -7.73 -5.86
N GLY A 96 12.65 -8.23 -6.40
CA GLY A 96 12.68 -9.54 -7.06
C GLY A 96 13.71 -9.64 -8.19
N GLN A 97 14.37 -8.55 -8.53
CA GLN A 97 15.52 -8.56 -9.44
C GLN A 97 16.75 -9.10 -8.72
N THR A 98 17.57 -9.89 -9.43
CA THR A 98 18.78 -10.56 -8.87
C THR A 98 19.85 -9.60 -8.36
N SER A 99 19.78 -8.32 -8.73
CA SER A 99 20.68 -7.26 -8.27
C SER A 99 20.21 -6.55 -6.99
N GLN A 100 19.03 -6.88 -6.48
CA GLN A 100 18.46 -6.26 -5.28
C GLN A 100 18.70 -7.12 -4.04
N VAL A 101 18.38 -6.53 -2.87
CA VAL A 101 18.44 -7.24 -1.59
C VAL A 101 17.56 -8.49 -1.62
N ASP A 102 18.06 -9.57 -1.02
CA ASP A 102 17.29 -10.80 -0.90
C ASP A 102 16.14 -10.64 0.13
N VAL A 103 15.27 -11.65 0.19
CA VAL A 103 14.10 -11.65 1.07
C VAL A 103 14.49 -11.49 2.55
N SER A 104 15.56 -12.17 3.00
CA SER A 104 15.98 -12.14 4.42
C SER A 104 16.54 -10.78 4.82
N GLN A 105 17.28 -10.14 3.90
CA GLN A 105 17.79 -8.79 4.07
C GLN A 105 16.65 -7.77 4.10
N TRP A 106 15.69 -7.87 3.18
CA TRP A 106 14.51 -7.00 3.17
C TRP A 106 13.69 -7.10 4.46
N LEU A 107 13.48 -8.30 4.99
CA LEU A 107 12.80 -8.49 6.27
C LEU A 107 13.54 -7.79 7.41
N SER A 108 14.87 -7.95 7.48
CA SER A 108 15.71 -7.29 8.49
C SER A 108 15.68 -5.76 8.37
N LEU A 109 15.73 -5.23 7.15
CA LEU A 109 15.61 -3.79 6.89
C LEU A 109 14.24 -3.25 7.30
N SER A 110 13.17 -3.99 6.98
CA SER A 110 11.80 -3.63 7.31
C SER A 110 11.58 -3.56 8.81
N GLU A 111 12.12 -4.52 9.58
CA GLU A 111 12.09 -4.48 11.04
C GLU A 111 12.77 -3.22 11.58
N GLY A 112 13.97 -2.89 11.07
CA GLY A 112 14.69 -1.68 11.45
C GLY A 112 13.93 -0.39 11.12
N TRP A 113 13.25 -0.33 9.97
CA TRP A 113 12.39 0.82 9.63
C TRP A 113 11.18 0.92 10.55
N PHE A 114 10.50 -0.19 10.82
CA PHE A 114 9.34 -0.21 11.72
C PHE A 114 9.71 0.23 13.15
N GLU A 115 10.91 -0.11 13.62
CA GLU A 115 11.45 0.39 14.87
C GLU A 115 11.77 1.88 14.81
N ALA A 116 12.47 2.32 13.76
CA ALA A 116 12.85 3.72 13.59
C ALA A 116 11.65 4.66 13.44
N PHE A 117 10.52 4.18 12.94
CA PHE A 117 9.27 4.94 12.82
C PHE A 117 8.35 4.79 14.04
N GLY A 118 8.73 3.98 15.03
CA GLY A 118 7.93 3.78 16.24
C GLY A 118 6.64 3.01 16.02
N LEU A 119 6.56 2.15 14.99
CA LEU A 119 5.37 1.33 14.75
C LEU A 119 5.18 0.34 15.90
N SER A 120 3.99 0.36 16.51
CA SER A 120 3.59 -0.62 17.51
C SER A 120 3.53 -2.03 16.92
N GLN A 121 3.67 -3.06 17.76
CA GLN A 121 3.55 -4.46 17.31
C GLN A 121 2.18 -4.75 16.67
N ALA A 122 1.12 -4.13 17.20
CA ALA A 122 -0.21 -4.20 16.61
C ALA A 122 -0.21 -3.63 15.19
N ARG A 123 0.38 -2.45 14.98
CA ARG A 123 0.43 -1.79 13.69
C ARG A 123 1.29 -2.55 12.66
N ARG A 124 2.43 -3.09 13.09
CA ARG A 124 3.27 -3.98 12.25
C ARG A 124 2.47 -5.19 11.77
N ARG A 125 1.70 -5.82 12.66
CA ARG A 125 0.83 -6.95 12.31
C ARG A 125 -0.32 -6.54 11.39
N GLU A 126 -0.87 -5.34 11.56
CA GLU A 126 -1.90 -4.82 10.66
C GLU A 126 -1.38 -4.74 9.22
N VAL A 127 -0.29 -4.02 8.99
CA VAL A 127 0.20 -3.74 7.63
C VAL A 127 0.83 -4.96 6.94
N THR A 128 1.39 -5.90 7.70
CA THR A 128 2.05 -7.10 7.15
C THR A 128 1.17 -8.34 7.10
N LEU A 129 0.07 -8.39 7.84
CA LEU A 129 -0.76 -9.60 7.93
C LEU A 129 -2.26 -9.31 7.91
N SER A 130 -2.78 -8.53 8.87
CA SER A 130 -4.23 -8.43 9.07
C SER A 130 -4.93 -7.72 7.90
N ASN A 131 -4.35 -6.63 7.40
CA ASN A 131 -4.87 -5.91 6.24
C ASN A 131 -4.75 -6.74 4.94
N PRO A 132 -3.59 -7.32 4.59
CA PRO A 132 -3.52 -8.21 3.43
C PRO A 132 -4.51 -9.39 3.53
N ARG A 133 -4.67 -9.98 4.73
CA ARG A 133 -5.65 -11.07 4.93
C ARG A 133 -7.08 -10.61 4.74
N ARG A 134 -7.44 -9.42 5.23
CA ARG A 134 -8.78 -8.84 5.03
C ARG A 134 -9.02 -8.50 3.55
N MET A 135 -8.01 -7.97 2.87
CA MET A 135 -8.05 -7.70 1.44
C MET A 135 -8.29 -8.98 0.62
N LEU A 136 -7.69 -10.11 1.02
CA LEU A 136 -7.79 -11.38 0.29
C LEU A 136 -8.90 -12.32 0.80
N ALA A 137 -9.65 -11.92 1.83
CA ALA A 137 -10.70 -12.75 2.40
C ALA A 137 -11.81 -12.99 1.37
N VAL A 138 -12.27 -14.25 1.28
CA VAL A 138 -13.36 -14.71 0.41
C VAL A 138 -14.68 -14.72 1.17
#